data_AF-A0A7S3LYF9-F1
#
_entry.id   AF-A0A7S3LYF9-F1
#
_cell.length_a   1.000
_cell.length_b   1.000
_cell.length_c   1.000
_cell.angle_alpha   90.00
_cell.angle_beta   90.00
_cell.angle_gamma   90.00
#
_symmetry.space_group_name_H-M   'P 1'
#
loop_
_entity.id
_entity.type
_entity.pdbx_description
1 polymer ?
#
loop_
_entity_poly.entity_id
_entity_poly.type
_entity_poly.pdbx_seq_one_letter_code
_entity_poly.pdbx_strand_id
1 'polypeptide(L)'
;HGKSIDCGSANLCGVLTVETGQGSGYYHHATPAVHGLWPETGSYGTSKCVPPQNSASPTTVYSCYKDESGGESHQLDFETHEWTKHGICSGVKDATDFFDQICSLSEGPLKVMTAARAAGLDLVDTADQLQRSGYCVFSTMNQFQVSLS
;
A
#
# COMPACT_ATOMS: atom_id res chain seq x y z
N HIS A 1 1.75 -18.11 6.65
CA HIS A 1 2.40 -18.21 5.33
C HIS A 1 1.34 -17.95 4.27
N GLY A 2 1.28 -16.71 3.77
CA GLY A 2 0.35 -16.33 2.70
C GLY A 2 0.78 -17.00 1.39
N LYS A 3 -0.18 -17.54 0.65
CA LYS A 3 0.05 -18.13 -0.67
C LYS A 3 0.53 -17.01 -1.61
N SER A 4 1.55 -17.29 -2.43
CA SER A 4 1.95 -16.42 -3.54
C SER A 4 0.73 -16.06 -4.39
N ILE A 5 0.60 -14.79 -4.82
CA ILE A 5 -0.50 -14.39 -5.69
C ILE A 5 -0.24 -14.86 -7.13
N ASP A 6 -1.25 -15.52 -7.70
CA ASP A 6 -1.25 -15.90 -9.12
C ASP A 6 -1.90 -14.78 -9.95
N CYS A 7 -1.08 -14.10 -10.75
CA CYS A 7 -1.53 -13.00 -11.60
C CYS A 7 -2.28 -13.47 -12.86
N GLY A 8 -2.43 -14.78 -13.08
CA GLY A 8 -3.14 -15.33 -14.24
C GLY A 8 -2.52 -14.85 -15.55
N SER A 9 -3.33 -14.24 -16.43
CA SER A 9 -2.86 -13.69 -17.71
C SER A 9 -2.35 -12.25 -17.62
N ALA A 10 -2.41 -11.61 -16.45
CA ALA A 10 -1.93 -10.24 -16.29
C ALA A 10 -0.38 -10.22 -16.30
N ASN A 11 0.20 -9.21 -16.95
CA ASN A 11 1.65 -9.01 -16.95
C ASN A 11 2.17 -8.59 -15.58
N LEU A 12 1.34 -7.88 -14.82
CA LEU A 12 1.61 -7.43 -13.48
C LEU A 12 0.33 -7.46 -12.65
N CYS A 13 0.42 -8.04 -11.46
CA CYS A 13 -0.57 -7.86 -10.41
C CYS A 13 0.16 -7.55 -9.09
N GLY A 14 -0.56 -6.94 -8.16
CA GLY A 14 0.03 -6.44 -6.93
C GLY A 14 -0.98 -6.38 -5.79
N VAL A 15 -0.48 -6.08 -4.61
CA VAL A 15 -1.29 -5.88 -3.41
C VAL A 15 -1.15 -4.45 -2.94
N LEU A 16 -2.27 -3.74 -2.81
CA LEU A 16 -2.31 -2.48 -2.08
C LEU A 16 -2.44 -2.79 -0.59
N THR A 17 -1.45 -2.40 0.20
CA THR A 17 -1.45 -2.56 1.66
C THR A 17 -1.73 -1.21 2.31
N VAL A 18 -2.72 -1.20 3.18
CA VAL A 18 -3.19 -0.02 3.94
C VAL A 18 -3.20 -0.31 5.44
N GLU A 19 -2.91 0.72 6.23
CA GLU A 19 -2.76 0.64 7.67
C GLU A 19 -3.94 1.29 8.37
N THR A 20 -4.46 0.66 9.43
CA THR A 20 -5.54 1.25 10.25
C THR A 20 -5.07 2.37 11.18
N GLY A 21 -3.75 2.47 11.43
CA GLY A 21 -3.16 3.31 12.48
C GLY A 21 -3.29 2.74 13.90
N GLN A 22 -3.83 1.53 14.06
CA GLN A 22 -3.95 0.85 15.36
C GLN A 22 -2.74 0.00 15.72
N GLY A 23 -1.70 0.00 14.88
CA GLY A 23 -0.47 -0.74 15.12
C GLY A 23 0.37 -0.15 16.24
N SER A 24 1.65 -0.56 16.25
CA SER A 24 2.65 -0.11 17.21
C SER A 24 3.84 0.57 16.50
N GLY A 25 4.56 1.45 17.19
CA GLY A 25 5.68 2.18 16.59
C GLY A 25 5.23 3.04 15.40
N TYR A 26 5.91 2.91 14.26
CA TYR A 26 5.57 3.64 13.02
C TYR A 26 4.18 3.31 12.45
N TYR A 27 3.57 2.19 12.87
CA TYR A 27 2.21 1.80 12.46
C TYR A 27 1.13 2.39 13.37
N HIS A 28 1.53 3.19 14.38
CA HIS A 28 0.63 3.86 15.29
C HIS A 28 0.49 5.34 14.92
N HIS A 29 -0.59 5.66 14.22
CA HIS A 29 -0.89 7.02 13.77
C HIS A 29 -2.38 7.31 13.88
N ALA A 30 -2.74 8.59 13.82
CA ALA A 30 -4.09 9.05 14.14
C ALA A 30 -5.13 8.64 13.09
N THR A 31 -4.71 8.50 11.84
CA THR A 31 -5.58 8.28 10.68
C THR A 31 -5.06 7.14 9.83
N PRO A 32 -5.92 6.30 9.25
CA PRO A 32 -5.48 5.27 8.30
C PRO A 32 -4.57 5.83 7.21
N ALA A 33 -3.57 5.04 6.83
CA ALA A 33 -2.51 5.48 5.92
C ALA A 33 -2.17 4.40 4.89
N VAL A 34 -1.50 4.80 3.83
CA VAL A 34 -0.89 3.86 2.88
C VAL A 34 0.35 3.24 3.51
N HIS A 35 0.53 1.94 3.34
CA HIS A 35 1.85 1.33 3.49
C HIS A 35 2.56 1.28 2.13
N GLY A 36 1.95 0.61 1.15
CA GLY A 36 2.57 0.39 -0.14
C GLY A 36 1.71 -0.35 -1.14
N LEU A 37 2.18 -0.35 -2.39
CA LEU A 37 1.68 -1.22 -3.46
C LEU A 37 2.80 -2.15 -3.87
N TRP A 38 2.57 -3.45 -3.74
CA TRP A 38 3.63 -4.44 -3.91
C TRP A 38 3.33 -5.30 -5.13
N PRO A 39 4.05 -5.10 -6.25
CA PRO A 39 3.99 -6.02 -7.36
C PRO A 39 4.44 -7.41 -6.91
N GLU A 40 3.62 -8.39 -7.24
CA GLU A 40 3.77 -9.77 -6.79
C GLU A 40 4.79 -10.49 -7.68
N THR A 41 6.04 -10.07 -7.58
CA THR A 41 7.19 -10.59 -8.35
C THR A 41 8.06 -11.50 -7.47
N GLY A 42 8.71 -12.49 -8.08
CA GLY A 42 9.70 -13.33 -7.40
C GLY A 42 9.12 -14.10 -6.20
N SER A 43 9.58 -13.80 -4.98
CA SER A 43 9.08 -14.46 -3.77
C SER A 43 7.67 -14.02 -3.35
N TYR A 44 7.14 -12.96 -3.96
CA TYR A 44 5.83 -12.42 -3.64
C TYR A 44 4.76 -13.05 -4.56
N GLY A 45 5.02 -13.18 -5.86
CA GLY A 45 4.14 -13.93 -6.76
C GLY A 45 4.71 -14.22 -8.15
N THR A 46 3.82 -14.47 -9.10
CA THR A 46 4.17 -14.93 -10.46
C THR A 46 4.34 -13.82 -11.49
N SER A 47 4.19 -12.54 -11.12
CA SER A 47 4.44 -11.41 -12.02
C SER A 47 5.88 -11.38 -12.49
N LYS A 48 6.08 -10.95 -13.74
CA LYS A 48 7.40 -10.56 -14.21
C LYS A 48 7.74 -9.18 -13.64
N CYS A 49 8.98 -9.02 -13.16
CA CYS A 49 9.50 -7.68 -12.88
C CYS A 49 9.59 -6.91 -14.19
N VAL A 50 8.87 -5.79 -14.28
CA VAL A 50 8.94 -4.88 -15.44
C VAL A 50 9.62 -3.60 -14.96
N PRO A 51 10.81 -3.26 -15.49
CA PRO A 51 11.52 -2.05 -15.05
C PRO A 51 10.81 -0.79 -15.53
N PRO A 52 10.92 0.33 -14.78
CA PRO A 52 10.37 1.60 -15.20
C PRO A 52 11.18 2.23 -16.35
N GLN A 53 10.61 3.23 -17.00
CA GLN A 53 11.33 4.01 -18.01
C GLN A 53 12.44 4.88 -17.37
N ASN A 54 12.20 5.35 -16.14
CA ASN A 54 13.17 6.05 -15.33
C ASN A 54 13.21 5.47 -13.91
N SER A 55 14.39 5.04 -13.47
CA SER A 55 14.59 4.39 -12.17
C SER A 55 15.02 5.34 -11.04
N ALA A 56 15.07 6.65 -11.29
CA ALA A 56 15.48 7.64 -10.28
C ALA A 56 14.57 7.57 -9.04
N SER A 57 15.19 7.68 -7.87
CA SER A 57 14.47 7.72 -6.58
C SER A 57 13.56 8.95 -6.47
N PRO A 58 12.46 8.87 -5.70
CA PRO A 58 11.65 10.03 -5.39
C PRO A 58 12.48 11.09 -4.65
N THR A 59 12.14 12.35 -4.83
CA THR A 59 12.81 13.49 -4.18
C THR A 59 11.85 14.39 -3.39
N THR A 60 10.57 14.01 -3.33
CA THR A 60 9.49 14.78 -2.72
C THR A 60 8.47 13.82 -2.12
N VAL A 61 7.90 14.17 -0.97
CA VAL A 61 6.87 13.38 -0.30
C VAL A 61 5.51 13.53 -0.99
N TYR A 62 4.93 12.41 -1.40
CA TYR A 62 3.62 12.30 -2.04
C TYR A 62 2.49 12.39 -1.01
N SER A 63 1.35 12.93 -1.42
CA SER A 63 0.29 13.35 -0.49
C SER A 63 -0.28 12.22 0.38
N CYS A 64 -0.45 11.01 -0.17
CA CYS A 64 -0.98 9.87 0.58
C CYS A 64 0.00 9.25 1.57
N TYR A 65 1.29 9.63 1.50
CA TYR A 65 2.34 9.23 2.44
C TYR A 65 2.60 10.31 3.49
N LYS A 66 1.96 11.49 3.42
CA LYS A 66 2.17 12.53 4.44
C LYS A 66 1.56 12.12 5.78
N ASP A 67 2.38 11.54 6.66
CA ASP A 67 2.06 11.40 8.09
C ASP A 67 2.61 12.59 8.88
N GLU A 68 1.83 13.06 9.85
CA GLU A 68 2.23 14.08 10.82
C GLU A 68 3.26 13.57 11.84
N SER A 69 3.41 12.24 12.01
CA SER A 69 4.21 11.65 13.09
C SER A 69 5.72 11.50 12.79
N GLY A 70 6.13 11.39 11.52
CA GLY A 70 7.49 11.01 11.13
C GLY A 70 8.38 12.14 10.58
N GLY A 71 7.81 13.26 10.14
CA GLY A 71 8.53 14.32 9.45
C GLY A 71 8.95 13.97 8.01
N GLU A 72 9.32 14.98 7.24
CA GLU A 72 9.52 14.86 5.78
C GLU A 72 10.66 13.90 5.37
N SER A 73 11.78 13.88 6.10
CA SER A 73 12.89 12.99 5.73
C SER A 73 12.56 11.52 5.95
N HIS A 74 11.84 11.20 7.02
CA HIS A 74 11.40 9.84 7.29
C HIS A 74 10.44 9.34 6.21
N GLN A 75 9.53 10.20 5.76
CA GLN A 75 8.61 9.87 4.68
C GLN A 75 9.34 9.65 3.36
N LEU A 76 10.31 10.50 3.04
CA LEU A 76 11.10 10.32 1.83
C LEU A 76 11.95 9.04 1.88
N ASP A 77 12.49 8.68 3.05
CA ASP A 77 13.19 7.40 3.24
C ASP A 77 12.24 6.20 3.04
N PHE A 78 11.00 6.31 3.52
CA PHE A 78 9.99 5.27 3.37
C PHE A 78 9.52 5.14 1.90
N GLU A 79 9.24 6.24 1.22
CA GLU A 79 8.96 6.22 -0.22
C GLU A 79 10.16 5.69 -1.02
N THR A 80 11.39 6.02 -0.64
CA THR A 80 12.58 5.45 -1.26
C THR A 80 12.64 3.92 -1.07
N HIS A 81 12.23 3.42 0.09
CA HIS A 81 12.08 1.97 0.34
C HIS A 81 11.04 1.34 -0.59
N GLU A 82 9.83 1.89 -0.62
CA GLU A 82 8.74 1.37 -1.45
C GLU A 82 9.10 1.40 -2.94
N TRP A 83 9.73 2.48 -3.41
CA TRP A 83 10.22 2.58 -4.79
C TRP A 83 11.28 1.50 -5.09
N THR A 84 12.35 1.45 -4.29
CA THR A 84 13.50 0.57 -4.55
C THR A 84 13.14 -0.90 -4.45
N LYS A 85 12.19 -1.26 -3.59
CA LYS A 85 11.81 -2.65 -3.35
C LYS A 85 10.66 -3.12 -4.22
N HIS A 86 9.71 -2.23 -4.52
CA HIS A 86 8.44 -2.57 -5.17
C HIS A 86 8.26 -1.82 -6.49
N GLY A 87 8.41 -0.49 -6.46
CA GLY A 87 8.19 0.35 -7.64
C GLY A 87 9.09 0.05 -8.83
N ILE A 88 10.36 -0.29 -8.62
CA ILE A 88 11.30 -0.62 -9.72
C ILE A 88 10.91 -1.86 -10.54
N CYS A 89 9.94 -2.65 -10.08
CA CYS A 89 9.43 -3.83 -10.79
C CYS A 89 7.97 -3.66 -11.26
N SER A 90 7.42 -2.45 -11.19
CA SER A 90 5.99 -2.20 -11.43
C SER A 90 5.62 -1.80 -12.86
N GLY A 91 6.58 -1.68 -13.77
CA GLY A 91 6.34 -1.30 -15.17
C GLY A 91 5.79 0.10 -15.39
N VAL A 92 5.72 0.91 -14.33
CA VAL A 92 5.36 2.33 -14.35
C VAL A 92 6.39 3.18 -15.08
N LYS A 93 6.03 4.41 -15.42
CA LYS A 93 6.94 5.33 -16.10
C LYS A 93 8.12 5.72 -15.22
N ASP A 94 7.84 6.16 -14.00
CA ASP A 94 8.80 6.72 -13.04
C ASP A 94 8.21 6.66 -11.61
N ALA A 95 8.97 7.12 -10.61
CA ALA A 95 8.52 7.14 -9.22
C ALA A 95 7.23 7.97 -9.04
N THR A 96 7.07 9.08 -9.77
CA THR A 96 5.85 9.90 -9.69
C THR A 96 4.64 9.13 -10.16
N ASP A 97 4.72 8.47 -11.31
CA ASP A 97 3.64 7.61 -11.81
C ASP A 97 3.29 6.49 -10.82
N PHE A 98 4.30 5.88 -10.18
CA PHE A 98 4.08 4.87 -9.14
C PHE A 98 3.28 5.40 -7.94
N PHE A 99 3.75 6.49 -7.32
CA PHE A 99 3.11 7.03 -6.13
C PHE A 99 1.76 7.69 -6.43
N ASP A 100 1.58 8.33 -7.58
CA ASP A 100 0.29 8.88 -8.00
C ASP A 100 -0.76 7.76 -8.15
N GLN A 101 -0.38 6.62 -8.74
CA GLN A 101 -1.26 5.44 -8.81
C GLN A 101 -1.60 4.90 -7.43
N ILE A 102 -0.63 4.81 -6.52
CA ILE A 102 -0.88 4.37 -5.13
C ILE A 102 -1.87 5.31 -4.43
N CYS A 103 -1.64 6.62 -4.53
CA CYS A 103 -2.53 7.60 -3.91
C CYS A 103 -3.94 7.52 -4.49
N SER A 104 -4.08 7.33 -5.80
CA SER A 104 -5.38 7.17 -6.45
C SER A 104 -6.10 5.87 -6.03
N LEU A 105 -5.38 4.75 -5.99
CA LEU A 105 -5.94 3.46 -5.60
C LEU A 105 -6.35 3.40 -4.12
N SER A 106 -5.63 4.12 -3.26
CA SER A 106 -5.84 4.11 -1.80
C SER A 106 -6.90 5.09 -1.32
N GLU A 107 -7.25 6.14 -2.08
CA GLU A 107 -8.23 7.16 -1.65
C GLU A 107 -9.56 6.54 -1.18
N GLY A 108 -10.11 5.63 -1.98
CA GLY A 108 -11.36 4.93 -1.68
C GLY A 108 -11.29 4.06 -0.42
N PRO A 109 -10.35 3.11 -0.34
CA PRO A 109 -10.13 2.28 0.86
C PRO A 109 -9.88 3.11 2.13
N LEU A 110 -9.03 4.13 2.07
CA LEU A 110 -8.70 4.97 3.22
C LEU A 110 -9.91 5.75 3.73
N LYS A 111 -10.82 6.18 2.84
CA LYS A 111 -12.09 6.79 3.24
C LYS A 111 -12.97 5.82 4.03
N VAL A 112 -13.04 4.55 3.60
CA VAL A 112 -13.79 3.52 4.33
C VAL A 112 -13.14 3.23 5.68
N MET A 113 -11.81 3.08 5.71
CA MET A 113 -11.06 2.84 6.94
C MET A 113 -11.16 4.02 7.91
N THR A 114 -11.22 5.26 7.42
CA THR A 114 -11.41 6.45 8.26
C THR A 114 -12.75 6.41 8.98
N ALA A 115 -13.82 6.02 8.29
CA ALA A 115 -15.13 5.83 8.90
C ALA A 115 -15.14 4.66 9.90
N ALA A 116 -14.49 3.53 9.55
CA ALA A 116 -14.32 2.39 10.44
C ALA A 116 -13.56 2.77 11.73
N ARG A 117 -12.47 3.53 11.60
CA ARG A 117 -11.66 4.04 12.69
C ARG A 117 -12.48 4.94 13.63
N ALA A 118 -13.26 5.85 13.06
CA ALA A 118 -14.15 6.73 13.82
C ALA A 118 -15.26 5.96 14.56
N ALA A 119 -15.71 4.84 14.00
CA ALA A 119 -16.68 3.93 14.63
C ALA A 119 -16.06 2.98 15.67
N GLY A 120 -14.73 3.02 15.87
CA GLY A 120 -14.02 2.18 16.84
C GLY A 120 -13.91 0.72 16.41
N LEU A 121 -14.01 0.43 15.11
CA LEU A 121 -13.88 -0.93 14.59
C LEU A 121 -12.46 -1.47 14.82
N ASP A 122 -12.36 -2.78 15.02
CA ASP A 122 -11.08 -3.48 15.06
C ASP A 122 -10.61 -3.86 13.64
N LEU A 123 -9.50 -4.60 13.56
CA LEU A 123 -8.92 -5.01 12.28
C LEU A 123 -9.86 -5.87 11.43
N VAL A 124 -10.56 -6.81 12.08
CA VAL A 124 -11.44 -7.77 11.38
C VAL A 124 -12.68 -7.04 10.89
N ASP A 125 -13.30 -6.24 11.76
CA ASP A 125 -14.47 -5.44 11.39
C ASP A 125 -14.16 -4.41 10.30
N THR A 126 -12.96 -3.82 10.33
CA THR A 126 -12.48 -2.90 9.27
C THR A 126 -12.30 -3.63 7.94
N ALA A 127 -11.72 -4.83 7.95
CA ALA A 127 -11.59 -5.66 6.75
C ALA A 127 -12.97 -6.06 6.18
N ASP A 128 -13.90 -6.47 7.03
CA ASP A 128 -15.28 -6.78 6.64
C ASP A 128 -15.97 -5.55 6.03
N GLN A 129 -15.76 -4.37 6.59
CA GLN A 129 -16.33 -3.13 6.07
C GLN A 129 -15.74 -2.76 4.70
N LEU A 130 -14.45 -3.00 4.47
CA LEU A 130 -13.82 -2.86 3.14
C LEU A 130 -14.44 -3.82 2.13
N GLN A 131 -14.62 -5.09 2.49
CA GLN A 131 -15.27 -6.08 1.63
C GLN A 131 -16.71 -5.69 1.28
N ARG A 132 -17.51 -5.26 2.28
CA ARG A 132 -18.89 -4.78 2.07
C ARG A 132 -18.95 -3.53 1.19
N SER A 133 -17.87 -2.76 1.16
CA SER A 133 -17.73 -1.56 0.32
C SER A 133 -17.20 -1.88 -1.08
N GLY A 134 -17.02 -3.16 -1.42
CA GLY A 134 -16.67 -3.64 -2.75
C GLY A 134 -15.17 -3.82 -3.01
N TYR A 135 -14.31 -3.66 -1.99
CA TYR A 135 -12.88 -3.92 -2.12
C TYR A 135 -12.57 -5.40 -1.90
N CYS A 136 -11.71 -5.96 -2.74
CA CYS A 136 -11.25 -7.34 -2.57
C CYS A 136 -10.17 -7.39 -1.48
N VAL A 137 -10.57 -7.73 -0.25
CA VAL A 137 -9.62 -7.94 0.84
C VAL A 137 -8.97 -9.31 0.70
N PHE A 138 -7.68 -9.31 0.44
CA PHE A 138 -6.86 -10.51 0.31
C PHE A 138 -6.47 -11.10 1.66
N SER A 139 -6.04 -10.25 2.60
CA SER A 139 -5.67 -10.69 3.96
C SER A 139 -5.57 -9.53 4.95
N THR A 140 -5.68 -9.84 6.23
CA THR A 140 -5.22 -8.97 7.32
C THR A 140 -3.78 -9.34 7.69
N MET A 141 -2.92 -8.35 7.93
CA MET A 141 -1.51 -8.55 8.28
C MET A 141 -1.21 -8.14 9.72
N ASN A 142 0.05 -8.36 10.14
CA ASN A 142 0.55 -7.82 11.40
C ASN A 142 0.48 -6.29 11.42
N GLN A 143 0.58 -5.71 12.62
CA GLN A 143 0.51 -4.25 12.81
C GLN A 143 -0.79 -3.60 12.30
N PHE A 144 -1.89 -4.36 12.30
CA PHE A 144 -3.23 -3.88 11.93
C PHE A 144 -3.30 -3.29 10.52
N GLN A 145 -2.74 -4.02 9.56
CA GLN A 145 -2.80 -3.67 8.13
C GLN A 145 -3.77 -4.59 7.38
N VAL A 146 -4.29 -4.09 6.26
CA VAL A 146 -5.18 -4.81 5.36
C VAL A 146 -4.58 -4.80 3.95
N SER A 147 -4.53 -5.96 3.32
CA SER A 147 -4.08 -6.17 1.94
C SER A 147 -5.28 -6.25 1.01
N LEU A 148 -5.23 -5.48 -0.08
CA LEU A 148 -6.26 -5.39 -1.12
C LEU A 148 -5.67 -5.84 -2.48
N SER A 149 -6.43 -6.59 -3.27
CA SER A 149 -5.98 -7.15 -4.57
C SER A 149 -6.93 -6.84 -5.73
#